data_AF-A0A1C6M2P9-F1
#
_entry.id   AF-A0A1C6M2P9-F1
#
_cell.length_a   1.000
_cell.length_b   1.000
_cell.length_c   1.000
_cell.angle_alpha   90.00
_cell.angle_beta   90.00
_cell.angle_gamma   90.00
#
_symmetry.space_group_name_H-M   'P 1'
#
loop_
_entity.id
_entity.type
_entity.pdbx_description
1 polymer ?
#
loop_
_entity_poly.entity_id
_entity_poly.type
_entity_poly.pdbx_seq_one_letter_code
_entity_poly.pdbx_strand_id
1 'polypeptide(L)' 'MTVIQEATETEIRILRLLHEGLDDAAVARRLCVGHRTVQRRVHDLMKRWEVNGRVALGARAQELGVYEVVDTHQVPV' A
#
# COMPACT_ATOMS: atom_id res chain seq x y z
N MET A 1 5.31 8.21 20.19
CA MET A 1 6.13 7.00 19.95
C MET A 1 5.39 6.20 18.88
N THR A 2 5.53 6.61 17.61
CA THR A 2 4.73 6.04 16.52
C THR A 2 5.59 5.01 15.81
N VAL A 3 5.32 3.74 16.11
CA VAL A 3 5.98 2.60 15.50
C VAL A 3 5.63 2.62 14.01
N ILE A 4 6.59 2.91 13.14
CA ILE A 4 6.39 2.77 11.68
C ILE A 4 6.29 1.25 11.43
N GLN A 5 5.05 0.80 11.24
CA GLN A 5 4.60 -0.60 11.25
C GLN A 5 5.25 -1.44 10.14
N GLU A 6 5.15 -2.77 10.30
CA GLU A 6 5.76 -3.88 9.53
C GLU A 6 5.41 -3.94 8.01
N ALA A 7 5.53 -2.85 7.27
CA ALA A 7 5.44 -2.83 5.81
C ALA A 7 6.74 -2.31 5.20
N THR A 8 7.26 -3.04 4.23
CA THR A 8 8.42 -2.60 3.44
C THR A 8 8.07 -1.38 2.58
N GLU A 9 9.05 -0.61 2.14
CA GLU A 9 8.82 0.55 1.26
C GLU A 9 8.05 0.19 -0.03
N THR A 10 8.33 -0.99 -0.61
CA THR A 10 7.59 -1.50 -1.77
C THR A 10 6.12 -1.77 -1.43
N GLU A 11 5.84 -2.32 -0.25
CA GLU A 11 4.47 -2.58 0.22
C GLU A 11 3.71 -1.28 0.49
N ILE A 12 4.36 -0.29 1.09
CA ILE A 12 3.79 1.06 1.26
C ILE A 12 3.43 1.65 -0.10
N ARG A 13 4.32 1.51 -1.09
CA ARG A 13 4.06 2.03 -2.44
C ARG A 13 2.92 1.29 -3.14
N ILE A 14 2.81 -0.03 -2.97
CA ILE A 14 1.66 -0.82 -3.42
C ILE A 14 0.37 -0.30 -2.78
N LEU A 15 0.35 -0.14 -1.45
CA LEU A 15 -0.83 0.33 -0.70
C LEU A 15 -1.29 1.72 -1.12
N ARG A 16 -0.36 2.64 -1.41
CA ARG A 16 -0.67 3.98 -1.95
C ARG A 16 -1.35 3.90 -3.31
N LEU A 17 -0.78 3.12 -4.24
CA LEU A 17 -1.37 2.97 -5.57
C LEU A 17 -2.73 2.26 -5.53
N LEU A 18 -2.91 1.29 -4.63
CA LEU A 18 -4.22 0.66 -4.42
C LEU A 18 -5.24 1.65 -3.84
N HIS A 19 -4.81 2.56 -2.96
CA HIS A 19 -5.64 3.62 -2.39
C HIS A 19 -6.06 4.66 -3.46
N GLU A 20 -5.19 4.93 -4.44
CA GLU A 20 -5.51 5.73 -5.64
C GLU A 20 -6.52 5.03 -6.59
N GLY A 21 -6.91 3.78 -6.29
CA GLY A 21 -7.90 3.02 -7.07
C GLY A 21 -7.31 2.13 -8.16
N LEU A 22 -5.98 2.00 -8.25
CA LEU A 22 -5.35 1.10 -9.23
C LEU A 22 -5.62 -0.36 -8.88
N ASP A 23 -5.69 -1.22 -9.90
CA ASP A 23 -5.66 -2.66 -9.74
C ASP A 23 -4.23 -3.22 -9.71
N ASP A 24 -4.07 -4.47 -9.29
CA ASP A 24 -2.75 -5.12 -9.16
C ASP A 24 -1.94 -5.12 -10.48
N ALA A 25 -2.61 -5.09 -11.64
CA ALA A 25 -1.94 -5.08 -12.94
C ALA A 25 -1.38 -3.69 -13.25
N ALA A 26 -2.14 -2.63 -12.95
CA ALA A 26 -1.70 -1.25 -13.06
C ALA A 26 -0.60 -0.93 -12.05
N VAL A 27 -0.72 -1.42 -10.81
CA VAL A 27 0.35 -1.33 -9.80
C VAL A 27 1.62 -2.01 -10.28
N ALA A 28 1.52 -3.25 -10.78
CA ALA A 28 2.66 -4.00 -11.29
C ALA A 28 3.39 -3.26 -12.43
N ARG A 29 2.63 -2.71 -13.38
CA ARG A 29 3.17 -1.89 -14.47
C ARG A 29 3.89 -0.63 -13.94
N ARG A 30 3.29 0.08 -12.99
CA ARG A 30 3.82 1.34 -12.44
C ARG A 30 5.08 1.14 -11.58
N LEU A 31 5.23 -0.04 -10.99
CA LEU A 31 6.39 -0.42 -10.18
C LEU A 31 7.43 -1.25 -10.95
N CYS A 32 7.19 -1.55 -12.24
CA CYS A 32 8.05 -2.41 -13.06
C CYS A 32 8.33 -3.79 -12.42
N VAL A 33 7.32 -4.40 -11.78
CA VAL A 33 7.41 -5.74 -11.17
C VAL A 33 6.39 -6.70 -11.79
N GLY A 34 6.58 -8.00 -11.58
CA GLY A 34 5.62 -9.01 -12.03
C GLY A 34 4.27 -8.89 -11.29
N HIS A 35 3.15 -9.08 -12.01
CA HIS A 35 1.81 -9.02 -11.43
C HIS A 35 1.61 -10.00 -10.25
N ARG A 36 2.16 -11.22 -10.37
CA ARG A 36 2.15 -12.22 -9.27
C ARG A 36 2.91 -11.75 -8.03
N THR A 37 3.92 -10.91 -8.19
CA THR A 37 4.67 -10.33 -7.07
C THR A 37 3.82 -9.32 -6.30
N VAL A 38 3.03 -8.49 -7.00
CA VAL A 38 2.08 -7.58 -6.35
C VAL A 38 1.01 -8.39 -5.61
N GLN A 39 0.37 -9.34 -6.29
CA GLN A 39 -0.66 -10.19 -5.68
C GLN A 39 -0.16 -10.90 -4.42
N ARG A 40 1.04 -11.48 -4.46
CA ARG A 40 1.64 -12.16 -3.30
C ARG A 40 1.83 -11.19 -2.14
N ARG A 41 2.45 -10.03 -2.37
CA ARG A 41 2.69 -9.02 -1.33
C ARG A 41 1.39 -8.50 -0.72
N VAL A 42 0.38 -8.24 -1.54
CA VAL A 42 -0.95 -7.82 -1.09
C VAL A 42 -1.59 -8.88 -0.20
N HIS A 43 -1.53 -10.15 -0.61
CA HIS A 43 -2.07 -11.25 0.16
C HIS A 43 -1.30 -11.50 1.46
N ASP A 44 0.03 -11.36 1.44
CA ASP A 44 0.86 -11.47 2.65
C ASP A 44 0.58 -10.32 3.62
N LEU A 45 0.33 -9.10 3.13
CA LEU A 45 -0.17 -7.98 3.95
C LEU A 45 -1.54 -8.27 4.56
N MET A 46 -2.47 -8.80 3.77
CA MET A 46 -3.80 -9.19 4.27
C MET A 46 -3.71 -10.19 5.41
N LYS A 47 -2.86 -11.20 5.27
CA LYS A 47 -2.60 -12.20 6.33
C LYS A 47 -1.97 -11.57 7.57
N ARG A 48 -0.93 -10.76 7.39
CA ARG A 48 -0.20 -10.13 8.51
C ARG A 48 -1.07 -9.16 9.29
N TRP A 49 -2.01 -8.48 8.62
CA TRP A 49 -2.90 -7.52 9.26
C TRP A 49 -4.29 -8.07 9.56
N GLU A 50 -4.48 -9.37 9.37
CA GLU A 50 -5.73 -10.10 9.66
C GLU A 50 -6.97 -9.50 8.99
N VAL A 51 -6.79 -8.94 7.79
CA VAL A 51 -7.86 -8.31 7.00
C VAL A 51 -8.23 -9.16 5.79
N ASN A 52 -9.52 -9.14 5.46
CA ASN A 52 -10.05 -9.85 4.32
C ASN A 52 -10.46 -8.87 3.21
N GLY A 53 -9.68 -8.88 2.13
CA GLY A 53 -9.98 -8.11 0.94
C GLY A 53 -9.36 -6.73 0.89
N ARG A 54 -9.30 -6.18 -0.33
CA ARG A 54 -8.55 -4.97 -0.66
C ARG A 54 -9.05 -3.70 0.04
N VAL A 55 -10.35 -3.62 0.27
CA VAL A 55 -10.97 -2.45 0.92
C VAL A 55 -10.61 -2.43 2.40
N ALA A 56 -10.73 -3.58 3.08
CA ALA A 56 -10.32 -3.72 4.47
C ALA A 56 -8.81 -3.47 4.63
N LEU A 57 -7.99 -3.92 3.67
CA LEU A 57 -6.56 -3.64 3.65
C LEU A 57 -6.25 -2.14 3.56
N GLY A 58 -6.94 -1.40 2.69
CA GLY A 58 -6.79 0.05 2.57
C GLY A 58 -7.24 0.80 3.83
N ALA A 59 -8.37 0.41 4.42
CA ALA A 59 -8.84 0.98 5.69
C ALA A 59 -7.84 0.74 6.82
N ARG A 60 -7.31 -0.49 6.92
CA ARG A 60 -6.29 -0.83 7.92
C ARG A 60 -4.99 -0.07 7.71
N ALA A 61 -4.56 0.14 6.47
CA ALA A 61 -3.40 0.99 6.17
C ALA A 61 -3.60 2.44 6.64
N GLN A 62 -4.82 2.98 6.53
CA GLN A 62 -5.17 4.31 7.02
C GLN A 62 -5.14 4.38 8.55
N GLU A 63 -5.72 3.39 9.23
CA GLU A 63 -5.71 3.29 10.71
C GLU A 63 -4.28 3.19 11.28
N LEU A 64 -3.38 2.53 10.54
CA LEU A 64 -1.98 2.33 10.92
C LEU A 64 -1.09 3.53 10.55
N GLY A 65 -1.63 4.59 9.95
CA GLY A 65 -0.87 5.78 9.57
C GLY A 65 0.10 5.57 8.40
N VAL A 66 -0.09 4.53 7.58
CA VAL A 66 0.81 4.19 6.46
C VAL A 66 0.90 5.32 5.42
N TYR A 67 -0.17 6.10 5.31
CA TYR A 67 -0.27 7.25 4.42
C TYR A 67 0.22 8.56 5.06
N GLU A 68 0.50 8.60 6.37
CA GLU A 68 0.90 9.82 7.09
C GLU A 68 2.35 10.22 6.87
N VAL A 69 3.11 9.49 6.05
CA VAL A 69 4.39 9.99 5.54
C VAL A 69 4.10 11.05 4.48
N VAL A 70 3.90 12.25 5.01
CA VAL A 70 3.52 13.52 4.40
C VAL A 70 4.16 13.70 3.03
N ASP A 71 3.32 13.90 2.03
CA ASP A 71 3.66 14.56 0.78
C ASP A 71 4.19 15.97 1.08
N THR A 72 5.50 16.10 1.31
CA THR A 72 6.20 17.41 1.41
C THR A 72 6.27 18.15 0.06
N HIS A 73 5.67 17.63 -1.01
CA HIS A 73 5.67 18.28 -2.33
C HIS A 73 4.27 18.70 -2.79
N GLN A 74 3.53 19.42 -1.95
CA GLN A 74 2.66 20.47 -2.47
C GLN A 74 3.56 21.64 -2.90
N VAL A 75 3.86 21.74 -4.20
CA VAL A 75 4.26 23.03 -4.80
C VAL A 75 2.96 23.75 -5.15
N PRO A 76 2.58 24.83 -4.44
CA PRO A 76 1.54 25.71 -4.95
C PRO A 76 2.07 26.39 -6.21
N VAL A 77 1.37 26.18 -7.33
CA VAL A 77 1.43 27.04 -8.51
C VAL A 77 0.74 28.36 -8.20
#